data_AF-A0A7J6TGG4-F1
#
_entry.id   AF-A0A7J6TGG4-F1
#
_cell.length_a   1.000
_cell.length_b   1.000
_cell.length_c   1.000
_cell.angle_alpha   90.00
_cell.angle_beta   90.00
_cell.angle_gamma   90.00
#
_symmetry.space_group_name_H-M   'P 1'
#
loop_
_entity.id
_entity.type
_entity.pdbx_description
1 polymer ?
#
loop_
_entity_poly.entity_id
_entity_poly.type
_entity_poly.pdbx_seq_one_letter_code
_entity_poly.pdbx_strand_id
1 'polypeptide(L)'
;ATSEEEGWAATFSEDFVTEVLVDEVTERTERVTINESTALREAMETGTTSQGLFVGGNKYRIVKYETDFDCAGQEVVCLFGALGKKGVCVINTGTMLVMGMYDEELGQTGGNCKSACAAFAEFLLQNM
;
A
#
# COMPACT_ATOMS: atom_id res chain seq x y z
N ALA A 1 -7.97 21.64 -7.10
CA ALA A 1 -6.68 21.03 -7.47
C ALA A 1 -6.79 20.58 -8.91
N THR A 2 -5.70 20.54 -9.67
CA THR A 2 -5.71 19.85 -10.96
C THR A 2 -5.79 18.33 -10.71
N SER A 3 -6.26 17.55 -11.67
CA SER A 3 -6.34 16.08 -11.52
C SER A 3 -4.98 15.43 -11.19
N GLU A 4 -3.88 16.09 -11.55
CA GLU A 4 -2.52 15.66 -11.22
C GLU A 4 -2.16 15.90 -9.75
N GLU A 5 -2.52 17.06 -9.20
CA GLU A 5 -2.34 17.36 -7.77
C GLU A 5 -3.17 16.41 -6.90
N GLU A 6 -4.37 16.05 -7.34
CA GLU A 6 -5.23 15.07 -6.66
C GLU A 6 -4.63 13.66 -6.68
N GLY A 7 -3.97 13.29 -7.78
CA GLY A 7 -3.26 12.01 -7.89
C GLY A 7 -2.10 11.91 -6.91
N TRP A 8 -1.26 12.95 -6.81
CA TRP A 8 -0.13 12.97 -5.88
C TRP A 8 -0.56 13.00 -4.41
N ALA A 9 -1.58 13.79 -4.08
CA ALA A 9 -2.11 13.83 -2.72
C ALA A 9 -2.70 12.48 -2.27
N ALA A 10 -3.18 11.66 -3.22
CA ALA A 10 -3.70 10.33 -2.92
C ALA A 10 -2.58 9.28 -2.69
N THR A 11 -1.41 9.46 -3.30
CA THR A 11 -0.31 8.46 -3.25
C THR A 11 0.79 8.78 -2.25
N PHE A 12 0.98 10.05 -1.89
CA PHE A 12 2.12 10.47 -1.08
C PHE A 12 1.79 11.65 -0.16
N SER A 13 2.34 11.60 1.05
CA SER A 13 2.46 12.74 1.96
C SER A 13 3.91 12.90 2.42
N GLU A 14 4.33 14.15 2.60
CA GLU A 14 5.54 14.48 3.38
C GLU A 14 5.43 13.93 4.81
N ASP A 15 6.59 13.73 5.46
CA ASP A 15 6.66 13.24 6.84
C ASP A 15 5.76 14.04 7.78
N PHE A 16 4.93 13.34 8.54
CA PHE A 16 3.94 13.96 9.41
C PHE A 16 3.87 13.29 10.78
N VAL A 17 3.47 14.04 11.80
CA VAL A 17 3.29 13.53 13.15
C VAL A 17 1.83 13.13 13.34
N THR A 18 1.59 11.89 13.76
CA THR A 18 0.25 11.41 14.10
C THR A 18 0.26 10.56 15.36
N GLU A 19 -0.92 10.33 15.93
CA GLU A 19 -1.10 9.38 17.02
C GLU A 19 -1.35 7.99 16.45
N VAL A 20 -0.48 7.05 16.83
CA VAL A 20 -0.63 5.64 16.47
C VAL A 20 -0.97 4.84 17.72
N LEU A 21 -2.01 4.02 17.62
CA LEU A 21 -2.35 3.02 18.62
C LEU A 21 -1.24 1.97 18.66
N VAL A 22 -0.55 1.87 19.80
CA VAL A 22 0.55 0.93 20.02
C VAL A 22 0.13 -0.28 20.86
N ASP A 23 -0.99 -0.17 21.57
CA ASP A 23 -1.54 -1.25 22.39
C ASP A 23 -3.08 -1.21 22.31
N GLU A 24 -3.66 -2.24 21.68
CA GLU A 24 -5.11 -2.35 21.52
C GLU A 24 -5.84 -2.68 22.84
N VAL A 25 -5.15 -3.29 23.81
CA VAL A 25 -5.76 -3.69 25.09
C VAL A 25 -5.83 -2.52 26.05
N THR A 26 -4.78 -1.70 26.10
CA THR A 26 -4.71 -0.53 26.99
C THR A 26 -5.14 0.78 26.31
N GLU A 27 -5.52 0.71 25.03
CA GLU A 27 -5.83 1.87 24.18
C GLU A 27 -4.72 2.93 24.15
N ARG A 28 -3.46 2.52 24.42
CA ARG A 28 -2.33 3.43 24.49
C ARG A 28 -1.98 3.92 23.09
N THR A 29 -1.96 5.24 22.92
CA THR A 29 -1.45 5.88 21.70
C THR A 29 -0.10 6.53 21.96
N GLU A 30 0.73 6.59 20.93
CA GLU A 30 1.99 7.32 20.94
C GLU A 30 2.05 8.28 19.75
N ARG A 31 2.61 9.48 19.98
CA ARG A 31 2.90 10.42 18.90
C ARG A 31 4.17 10.00 18.20
N VAL A 32 4.05 9.62 16.94
CA VAL A 32 5.16 9.16 16.10
C VAL A 32 5.24 10.02 14.84
N THR A 33 6.46 10.20 14.35
CA THR A 33 6.69 10.77 13.02
C THR A 33 6.59 9.63 12.01
N ILE A 34 5.63 9.73 11.10
CA ILE A 34 5.41 8.79 10.01
C ILE A 34 6.24 9.21 8.81
N ASN A 35 7.01 8.27 8.30
CA ASN A 35 7.61 8.33 6.97
C ASN A 35 7.01 7.21 6.12
N GLU A 36 6.17 7.56 5.15
CA GLU A 36 5.37 6.59 4.38
C GLU A 36 6.25 5.58 3.64
N SER A 37 7.39 6.05 3.10
CA SER A 37 8.32 5.20 2.36
C SER A 37 8.96 4.12 3.24
N THR A 38 9.29 4.48 4.48
CA THR A 38 9.90 3.55 5.45
C THR A 38 8.88 2.52 5.91
N ALA A 39 7.65 2.94 6.24
CA ALA A 39 6.59 2.04 6.65
C ALA A 39 6.17 1.09 5.52
N LEU A 40 6.07 1.60 4.28
CA LEU A 40 5.76 0.78 3.11
C LEU A 40 6.84 -0.27 2.87
N ARG A 41 8.12 0.11 2.97
CA ARG A 41 9.24 -0.82 2.82
C ARG A 41 9.19 -1.93 3.87
N GLU A 42 9.01 -1.58 5.14
CA GLU A 42 8.87 -2.55 6.25
C GLU A 42 7.69 -3.52 5.99
N ALA A 43 6.55 -2.97 5.54
CA ALA A 43 5.36 -3.76 5.21
C ALA A 43 5.61 -4.74 4.05
N MET A 44 6.35 -4.33 3.01
CA MET A 44 6.68 -5.22 1.90
C MET A 44 7.71 -6.29 2.29
N GLU A 45 8.63 -5.99 3.20
CA GLU A 45 9.65 -6.93 3.68
C GLU A 45 9.09 -7.95 4.69
N THR A 46 8.10 -7.57 5.50
CA THR A 46 7.68 -8.38 6.67
C THR A 46 6.19 -8.72 6.72
N GLY A 47 5.36 -8.11 5.88
CA GLY A 47 3.91 -8.22 5.92
C GLY A 47 3.23 -7.44 7.06
N THR A 48 4.00 -6.69 7.85
CA THR A 48 3.50 -5.85 8.94
C THR A 48 4.33 -4.56 9.06
N THR A 49 3.88 -3.61 9.85
CA THR A 49 4.68 -2.42 10.19
C THR A 49 4.29 -1.92 11.56
N SER A 50 5.31 -1.54 12.33
CA SER A 50 5.14 -1.01 13.70
C SER A 50 4.32 0.28 13.75
N GLN A 51 4.32 1.07 12.68
CA GLN A 51 3.65 2.38 12.63
C GLN A 51 2.28 2.32 11.95
N GLY A 52 1.98 1.23 11.25
CA GLY A 52 0.83 1.10 10.36
C GLY A 52 1.18 1.51 8.92
N LEU A 53 0.43 0.98 7.96
CA LEU A 53 0.63 1.28 6.55
C LEU A 53 -0.02 2.62 6.21
N PHE A 54 0.79 3.64 5.88
CA PHE A 54 0.31 4.94 5.45
C PHE A 54 0.61 5.18 3.97
N VAL A 55 -0.39 5.70 3.25
CA VAL A 55 -0.28 6.12 1.85
C VAL A 55 -1.12 7.38 1.67
N GLY A 56 -0.51 8.47 1.19
CA GLY A 56 -1.21 9.74 0.97
C GLY A 56 -1.84 10.31 2.25
N GLY A 57 -1.16 10.16 3.38
CA GLY A 57 -1.61 10.58 4.72
C GLY A 57 -2.68 9.68 5.35
N ASN A 58 -3.13 8.63 4.66
CA ASN A 58 -4.21 7.76 5.13
C ASN A 58 -3.69 6.44 5.69
N LYS A 59 -4.18 6.04 6.87
CA LYS A 59 -3.81 4.75 7.49
C LYS A 59 -4.65 3.61 6.93
N TYR A 60 -4.00 2.65 6.29
CA TYR A 60 -4.58 1.41 5.80
C TYR A 60 -4.29 0.25 6.76
N ARG A 61 -5.25 -0.65 6.92
CA ARG A 61 -5.03 -1.94 7.58
C ARG A 61 -4.50 -2.93 6.55
N ILE A 62 -3.38 -3.59 6.83
CA ILE A 62 -2.90 -4.71 6.00
C ILE A 62 -3.88 -5.87 6.18
N VAL A 63 -4.48 -6.33 5.07
CA VAL A 63 -5.48 -7.41 5.06
C VAL A 63 -4.97 -8.68 4.40
N LYS A 64 -3.93 -8.57 3.57
CA LYS A 64 -3.30 -9.72 2.92
C LYS A 64 -1.85 -9.44 2.61
N TYR A 65 -1.01 -10.45 2.79
CA TYR A 65 0.41 -10.46 2.42
C TYR A 65 0.71 -11.82 1.80
N GLU A 66 1.11 -11.82 0.53
CA GLU A 66 1.40 -13.01 -0.28
C GLU A 66 2.87 -12.91 -0.73
N THR A 67 3.71 -13.87 -0.35
CA THR A 67 5.14 -13.86 -0.72
C THR A 67 5.44 -14.64 -2.00
N ASP A 68 4.45 -15.40 -2.47
CA ASP A 68 4.49 -16.35 -3.59
C ASP A 68 3.44 -15.99 -4.65
N PHE A 69 3.13 -14.70 -4.81
CA PHE A 69 2.18 -14.26 -5.83
C PHE A 69 2.79 -14.46 -7.22
N ASP A 70 2.21 -15.35 -8.02
CA ASP A 70 2.64 -15.58 -9.40
C ASP A 70 2.32 -14.38 -10.28
N CYS A 71 3.36 -13.80 -10.89
CA CYS A 71 3.28 -12.66 -11.79
C CYS A 71 4.17 -12.96 -13.00
N ALA A 72 3.57 -13.26 -14.16
CA ALA A 72 4.27 -13.73 -15.36
C ALA A 72 5.23 -14.91 -15.12
N GLY A 73 4.85 -15.89 -14.29
CA GLY A 73 5.68 -17.07 -13.99
C GLY A 73 6.83 -16.82 -13.02
N GLN A 74 6.85 -15.67 -12.35
CA GLN A 74 7.78 -15.36 -11.26
C GLN A 74 7.00 -15.15 -9.97
N GLU A 75 7.50 -15.70 -8.87
CA GLU A 75 6.96 -15.46 -7.54
C GLU A 75 7.42 -14.07 -7.04
N VAL A 76 6.45 -13.21 -6.75
CA VAL A 76 6.68 -11.86 -6.21
C VAL A 76 5.89 -11.63 -4.94
N VAL A 77 6.26 -10.58 -4.18
CA VAL A 77 5.51 -10.18 -3.00
C VAL A 77 4.34 -9.28 -3.38
N CYS A 78 3.14 -9.61 -2.92
CA CYS A 78 1.93 -8.81 -3.08
C CYS A 78 1.27 -8.51 -1.72
N LEU A 79 0.99 -7.23 -1.46
CA LEU A 79 0.36 -6.76 -0.23
C LEU A 79 -0.96 -6.04 -0.54
N PHE A 80 -1.98 -6.27 0.29
CA PHE A 80 -3.24 -5.54 0.26
C PHE A 80 -3.46 -4.75 1.55
N GLY A 81 -3.78 -3.47 1.39
CA GLY A 81 -4.28 -2.59 2.45
C GLY A 81 -5.74 -2.21 2.22
N ALA A 82 -6.50 -2.03 3.30
CA ALA A 82 -7.89 -1.61 3.26
C ALA A 82 -8.16 -0.42 4.21
N LEU A 83 -9.01 0.50 3.75
CA LEU A 83 -9.52 1.66 4.47
C LEU A 83 -10.98 1.89 4.10
N GLY A 84 -11.90 1.29 4.86
CA GLY A 84 -13.33 1.37 4.56
C GLY A 84 -13.64 0.84 3.15
N LYS A 85 -14.17 1.71 2.29
CA LYS A 85 -14.47 1.45 0.87
C LYS A 85 -13.30 1.70 -0.09
N LYS A 86 -12.12 2.00 0.44
CA LYS A 86 -10.89 2.23 -0.30
C LYS A 86 -9.88 1.14 0.00
N GLY A 87 -8.93 0.93 -0.89
CA GLY A 87 -7.81 0.06 -0.61
C GLY A 87 -6.63 0.26 -1.55
N VAL A 88 -5.53 -0.40 -1.20
CA VAL A 88 -4.26 -0.33 -1.92
C VAL A 88 -3.76 -1.75 -2.20
N CYS A 89 -3.23 -1.97 -3.38
CA CYS A 89 -2.51 -3.18 -3.80
C CYS A 89 -1.08 -2.78 -4.14
N VAL A 90 -0.09 -3.45 -3.54
CA VAL A 90 1.32 -3.21 -3.80
C VAL A 90 1.99 -4.51 -4.24
N ILE A 91 2.71 -4.49 -5.35
CA ILE A 91 3.47 -5.63 -5.89
C ILE A 91 4.95 -5.24 -5.96
N ASN A 92 5.82 -6.07 -5.39
CA ASN A 92 7.28 -5.86 -5.43
C ASN A 92 7.91 -6.70 -6.54
N THR A 93 8.43 -6.05 -7.58
CA THR A 93 9.15 -6.71 -8.68
C THR A 93 10.63 -6.94 -8.38
N GLY A 94 11.06 -6.81 -7.13
CA GLY A 94 12.44 -6.88 -6.65
C GLY A 94 13.17 -5.54 -6.70
N THR A 95 12.98 -4.76 -7.77
CA THR A 95 13.62 -3.45 -7.96
C THR A 95 12.64 -2.29 -7.89
N MET A 96 11.34 -2.53 -8.12
CA MET A 96 10.30 -1.52 -8.13
C MET A 96 9.08 -1.99 -7.33
N LEU A 97 8.33 -1.03 -6.79
CA LEU A 97 7.02 -1.27 -6.19
C LEU A 97 5.95 -0.72 -7.12
N VAL A 98 5.07 -1.58 -7.61
CA VAL A 98 3.86 -1.20 -8.33
C VAL A 98 2.73 -1.04 -7.33
N MET A 99 2.22 0.18 -7.19
CA MET A 99 1.10 0.49 -6.31
C MET A 99 -0.13 0.88 -7.13
N GLY A 100 -1.27 0.28 -6.82
CA GLY A 100 -2.58 0.72 -7.30
C GLY A 100 -3.54 0.93 -6.14
N MET A 101 -4.45 1.87 -6.30
CA MET A 101 -5.48 2.20 -5.34
C MET A 101 -6.86 2.04 -5.97
N TYR A 102 -7.85 1.69 -5.15
CA TYR A 102 -9.24 1.63 -5.57
C TYR A 102 -10.16 2.34 -4.59
N ASP A 103 -11.28 2.82 -5.12
CA ASP A 103 -12.41 3.38 -4.38
C ASP A 103 -13.73 2.76 -4.87
N GLU A 104 -14.40 2.01 -4.00
CA GLU A 104 -15.69 1.38 -4.31
C GLU A 104 -16.79 2.40 -4.60
N GLU A 105 -16.68 3.63 -4.08
CA GLU A 105 -17.62 4.72 -4.39
C GLU A 105 -17.50 5.20 -5.84
N LEU A 106 -16.37 4.93 -6.49
CA LEU A 106 -16.13 5.16 -7.92
C LEU A 106 -16.40 3.91 -8.78
N GLY A 107 -16.98 2.85 -8.19
CA GLY A 107 -17.27 1.60 -8.88
C GLY A 107 -16.03 0.73 -9.15
N GLN A 108 -14.91 1.01 -8.47
CA GLN A 108 -13.68 0.22 -8.57
C GLN A 108 -13.71 -0.92 -7.53
N THR A 109 -12.93 -1.98 -7.74
CA THR A 109 -12.87 -3.11 -6.81
C THR A 109 -11.42 -3.53 -6.56
N GLY A 110 -11.16 -4.12 -5.39
CA GLY A 110 -9.84 -4.66 -5.07
C GLY A 110 -9.36 -5.74 -6.05
N GLY A 111 -10.29 -6.56 -6.57
CA GLY A 111 -9.97 -7.57 -7.58
C GLY A 111 -9.48 -6.95 -8.90
N ASN A 112 -10.22 -5.98 -9.44
CA ASN A 112 -9.82 -5.29 -10.68
C ASN A 112 -8.54 -4.47 -10.48
N CYS A 113 -8.38 -3.85 -9.31
CA CYS A 113 -7.15 -3.17 -8.93
C CYS A 113 -5.95 -4.12 -8.93
N LYS A 114 -6.09 -5.31 -8.31
CA LYS A 114 -5.04 -6.35 -8.31
C LYS A 114 -4.64 -6.72 -9.73
N SER A 115 -5.61 -7.00 -10.59
CA SER A 115 -5.35 -7.37 -11.98
C SER A 115 -4.63 -6.27 -12.76
N ALA A 116 -4.99 -5.00 -12.55
CA ALA A 116 -4.30 -3.87 -13.16
C ALA A 116 -2.85 -3.73 -12.67
N CYS A 117 -2.62 -3.85 -11.35
CA CYS A 117 -1.28 -3.84 -10.78
C CYS A 117 -0.43 -5.00 -11.30
N ALA A 118 -1.00 -6.22 -11.35
CA ALA A 118 -0.31 -7.39 -11.86
C ALA A 118 0.09 -7.19 -13.32
N ALA A 119 -0.81 -6.76 -14.19
CA ALA A 119 -0.50 -6.51 -15.60
C ALA A 119 0.66 -5.50 -15.78
N PHE A 120 0.72 -4.45 -14.96
CA PHE A 120 1.82 -3.50 -15.01
C PHE A 120 3.13 -4.06 -14.44
N ALA A 121 3.05 -4.81 -13.33
CA ALA A 121 4.20 -5.51 -12.77
C ALA A 121 4.78 -6.56 -13.73
N GLU A 122 3.94 -7.32 -14.43
CA GLU A 122 4.33 -8.25 -15.49
C GLU A 122 5.08 -7.54 -16.62
N PHE A 123 4.55 -6.40 -17.08
CA PHE A 123 5.22 -5.59 -18.09
C PHE A 123 6.62 -5.15 -17.63
N LEU A 124 6.75 -4.69 -16.38
CA LEU A 124 8.05 -4.30 -15.83
C LEU A 124 9.00 -5.50 -15.74
N LEU A 125 8.55 -6.64 -15.21
CA LEU A 125 9.36 -7.86 -15.08
C LEU A 125 9.88 -8.38 -16.43
N GLN A 126 9.12 -8.18 -17.51
CA GLN A 126 9.48 -8.61 -18.86
C GLN A 126 10.36 -7.61 -19.62
N ASN A 127 10.43 -6.35 -19.19
CA ASN A 127 11.11 -5.26 -19.92
C ASN A 127 12.21 -4.57 -19.08
N MET A 128 12.64 -5.20 -17.99
CA MET A 128 13.78 -4.78 -17.17
C MET A 128 15.08 -5.48 -17.56
#